data_AF-A0AAP7N8Y0-F1
#
_entry.id   AF-A0AAP7N8Y0-F1
#
_cell.length_a   1.000
_cell.length_b   1.000
_cell.length_c   1.000
_cell.angle_alpha   90.00
_cell.angle_beta   90.00
_cell.angle_gamma   90.00
#
_symmetry.space_group_name_H-M   'P 1'
#
loop_
_entity.id
_entity.type
_entity.pdbx_description
1 polymer ?
#
loop_
_entity_poly.entity_id
_entity_poly.type
_entity_poly.pdbx_seq_one_letter_code
_entity_poly.pdbx_strand_id
1 'polypeptide(L)'
;MSKATRFFDAFEKRIKLSIHTLAPARVVKYNAEKHTADLQLLFLMNDGEYLHEYPLIEHAPVLKHVEPDIKVGSSVFVSFAERSLDNLDGNKTFDPDSRRTHSINDPVVIGVWEG
;
A
#
# COMPACT_ATOMS: atom_id res chain seq x y z
N MET A 1 25.77 8.99 -23.17
CA MET A 1 24.83 9.83 -22.40
C MET A 1 25.61 10.74 -21.45
N SER A 2 25.22 12.01 -21.33
CA SER A 2 25.90 12.97 -20.46
C SER A 2 25.68 12.64 -18.97
N LYS A 3 26.54 13.15 -18.08
CA LYS A 3 26.35 13.02 -16.62
C LYS A 3 25.02 13.61 -16.15
N ALA A 4 24.56 14.69 -16.78
CA ALA A 4 23.28 15.32 -16.46
C ALA A 4 22.08 14.41 -16.78
N THR A 5 22.10 13.74 -17.94
CA THR A 5 21.03 12.81 -18.34
C THR A 5 20.87 11.68 -17.31
N ARG A 6 21.99 11.05 -16.91
CA ARG A 6 21.97 9.98 -15.89
C ARG A 6 21.42 10.45 -14.54
N PHE A 7 21.68 11.69 -14.15
CA PHE A 7 21.14 12.25 -12.91
C PHE A 7 19.62 12.39 -12.97
N PHE A 8 19.08 12.97 -14.06
CA PHE A 8 17.64 13.13 -14.22
C PHE A 8 16.92 11.79 -14.34
N ASP A 9 17.48 10.82 -15.05
CA ASP A 9 16.91 9.47 -15.16
C ASP A 9 16.82 8.79 -13.78
N ALA A 10 17.87 8.89 -12.97
CA ALA A 10 17.90 8.33 -11.62
C ALA A 10 16.93 9.05 -10.67
N PHE A 11 16.83 10.38 -10.79
CA PHE A 11 15.90 11.19 -10.00
C PHE A 11 14.44 10.85 -10.34
N GLU A 12 14.11 10.77 -11.62
CA GLU A 12 12.79 10.37 -12.10
C GLU A 12 12.41 8.98 -11.60
N LYS A 13 13.34 8.01 -11.71
CA LYS A 13 13.12 6.65 -11.21
C LYS A 13 12.85 6.64 -9.70
N ARG A 14 13.60 7.42 -8.93
CA ARG A 14 13.41 7.52 -7.47
C ARG A 14 12.06 8.12 -7.10
N ILE A 15 11.63 9.18 -7.81
CA ILE A 15 10.29 9.76 -7.60
C ILE A 15 9.22 8.70 -7.86
N LYS A 16 9.27 8.03 -9.02
CA LYS A 16 8.30 7.00 -9.39
C LYS A 16 8.21 5.86 -8.36
N LEU A 17 9.35 5.40 -7.83
CA LEU A 17 9.39 4.35 -6.81
C LEU A 17 8.90 4.82 -5.43
N SER A 18 8.95 6.12 -5.15
CA SER A 18 8.46 6.67 -3.87
C SER A 18 6.94 6.84 -3.81
N ILE A 19 6.27 6.81 -4.96
CA ILE A 19 4.82 7.00 -5.06
C ILE A 19 4.15 5.62 -5.04
N HIS A 20 3.61 5.24 -3.88
CA HIS A 20 2.79 4.04 -3.76
C HIS A 20 1.38 4.34 -4.29
N THR A 21 0.89 3.52 -5.21
CA THR A 21 -0.43 3.69 -5.83
C THR A 21 -1.27 2.46 -5.59
N LEU A 22 -0.91 1.34 -6.21
CA LEU A 22 -1.60 0.07 -6.10
C LEU A 22 -0.58 -1.06 -6.19
N ALA A 23 -0.72 -2.05 -5.33
CA ALA A 23 0.12 -3.23 -5.31
C ALA A 23 -0.70 -4.49 -5.04
N PRO A 24 -0.32 -5.64 -5.59
CA PRO A 24 -0.84 -6.92 -5.15
C PRO A 24 -0.20 -7.31 -3.81
N ALA A 25 -1.00 -7.87 -2.91
CA ALA A 25 -0.58 -8.31 -1.59
C ALA A 25 -1.23 -9.64 -1.22
N ARG A 26 -0.67 -10.33 -0.22
CA ARG A 26 -1.26 -11.51 0.40
C ARG A 26 -1.71 -11.16 1.81
N VAL A 27 -2.92 -11.60 2.17
CA VAL A 27 -3.46 -11.44 3.53
C VAL A 27 -2.74 -12.39 4.47
N VAL A 28 -2.02 -11.85 5.44
CA VAL A 28 -1.33 -12.62 6.50
C VAL A 28 -2.26 -12.82 7.69
N LYS A 29 -3.05 -11.81 8.03
CA LYS A 29 -4.03 -11.85 9.11
C LYS A 29 -5.26 -11.03 8.73
N TYR A 30 -6.43 -11.45 9.19
CA TYR A 30 -7.68 -10.71 8.99
C TYR A 30 -8.45 -10.61 10.31
N ASN A 31 -8.91 -9.40 10.62
CA ASN A 31 -9.75 -9.09 11.77
C ASN A 31 -11.13 -8.61 11.28
N ALA A 32 -12.11 -9.49 11.36
CA ALA A 32 -13.48 -9.23 10.93
C ALA A 32 -14.22 -8.22 11.82
N GLU A 33 -13.87 -8.10 13.11
CA GLU A 33 -14.52 -7.15 14.02
C GLU A 33 -14.10 -5.70 13.73
N LYS A 34 -12.84 -5.52 13.35
CA LYS A 34 -12.26 -4.21 13.05
C LYS A 34 -12.23 -3.89 11.56
N HIS A 35 -12.68 -4.81 10.71
CA HIS A 35 -12.61 -4.72 9.25
C HIS A 35 -11.19 -4.36 8.74
N THR A 36 -10.16 -4.97 9.35
CA THR A 36 -8.74 -4.71 9.01
C THR A 36 -7.98 -5.99 8.68
N ALA A 37 -6.95 -5.87 7.85
CA ALA A 37 -6.06 -6.96 7.46
C ALA A 37 -4.58 -6.57 7.60
N ASP A 38 -3.74 -7.53 7.98
CA ASP A 38 -2.29 -7.40 7.89
C ASP A 38 -1.83 -8.05 6.58
N LEU A 39 -0.98 -7.37 5.82
CA LEU A 39 -0.70 -7.66 4.42
C LEU A 39 0.81 -7.76 4.16
N GLN A 40 1.18 -8.73 3.34
CA GLN A 40 2.52 -8.82 2.76
C GLN A 40 2.45 -8.45 1.27
N LEU A 41 3.14 -7.39 0.85
CA LEU A 41 3.21 -7.06 -0.57
C LEU A 41 3.91 -8.16 -1.36
N LEU A 42 3.41 -8.44 -2.58
CA LEU A 42 4.01 -9.42 -3.48
C LEU A 42 5.15 -8.84 -4.32
N PHE A 43 5.21 -7.52 -4.46
CA PHE A 43 6.36 -6.86 -5.07
C PHE A 43 7.57 -6.95 -4.14
N LEU A 44 8.74 -7.14 -4.73
CA LEU A 44 10.01 -7.02 -4.02
C LEU A 44 10.50 -5.57 -4.13
N MET A 45 11.05 -5.06 -3.04
CA MET A 45 11.74 -3.79 -3.02
C MET A 45 13.12 -3.98 -3.68
N ASN A 46 13.53 -2.99 -4.48
CA ASN A 46 14.84 -2.94 -5.10
C ASN A 46 15.58 -1.69 -4.61
N ASP A 47 16.59 -1.87 -3.78
CA ASP A 47 17.44 -0.80 -3.24
C ASP A 47 18.65 -0.46 -4.13
N GLY A 48 18.81 -1.18 -5.24
CA GLY A 48 19.92 -1.02 -6.19
C GLY A 48 20.96 -2.13 -6.14
N GLU A 49 21.05 -2.88 -5.03
CA GLU A 49 21.98 -4.02 -4.90
C GLU A 49 21.25 -5.34 -4.66
N TYR A 50 20.15 -5.34 -3.91
CA TYR A 50 19.42 -6.55 -3.53
C TYR A 50 17.90 -6.40 -3.68
N LEU A 51 17.25 -7.54 -3.94
CA LEU A 51 15.81 -7.65 -3.86
C LEU A 51 15.44 -8.19 -2.48
N HIS A 52 14.55 -7.49 -1.78
CA HIS A 52 14.05 -7.90 -0.48
C HIS A 52 12.55 -7.69 -0.36
N GLU A 53 11.92 -8.41 0.57
CA GLU A 53 10.50 -8.27 0.85
C GLU A 53 10.21 -6.92 1.51
N TYR A 54 9.06 -6.32 1.17
CA TYR A 54 8.58 -5.17 1.93
C TYR A 54 8.24 -5.59 3.36
N PRO A 55 8.34 -4.66 4.33
CA PRO A 55 7.81 -4.89 5.66
C PRO A 55 6.32 -5.25 5.63
N LEU A 56 5.87 -5.99 6.63
CA LEU A 56 4.46 -6.28 6.83
C LEU A 56 3.69 -4.95 7.01
N ILE A 57 2.60 -4.81 6.28
CA ILE A 57 1.66 -3.71 6.44
C ILE A 57 0.61 -4.15 7.44
N GLU A 58 0.43 -3.38 8.51
CA GLU A 58 -0.49 -3.72 9.60
C GLU A 58 -1.77 -2.91 9.50
N HIS A 59 -2.88 -3.51 9.93
CA HIS A 59 -4.16 -2.83 10.16
C HIS A 59 -4.75 -2.12 8.92
N ALA A 60 -4.51 -2.64 7.72
CA ALA A 60 -5.09 -2.08 6.50
C ALA A 60 -6.62 -2.21 6.50
N PRO A 61 -7.38 -1.10 6.39
CA PRO A 61 -8.83 -1.15 6.23
C PRO A 61 -9.24 -1.95 5.00
N VAL A 62 -10.28 -2.77 5.16
CA VAL A 62 -10.88 -3.56 4.08
C VAL A 62 -12.19 -2.91 3.68
N LEU A 63 -12.36 -2.64 2.38
CA LEU A 63 -13.61 -2.08 1.89
C LEU A 63 -14.76 -3.07 2.06
N LYS A 64 -15.94 -2.55 2.41
CA LYS A 64 -17.11 -3.35 2.78
C LYS A 64 -17.49 -4.42 1.76
N HIS A 65 -17.38 -4.12 0.47
CA HIS A 65 -17.72 -5.08 -0.60
C HIS A 65 -16.71 -6.22 -0.74
N VAL A 66 -15.54 -6.11 -0.11
CA VAL A 66 -14.46 -7.11 -0.15
C VAL A 66 -14.53 -8.09 1.03
N GLU A 67 -15.14 -7.66 2.14
CA GLU A 67 -15.23 -8.45 3.37
C GLU A 67 -15.79 -9.88 3.21
N PRO A 68 -16.79 -10.15 2.35
CA PRO A 68 -17.31 -11.52 2.19
C PRO A 68 -16.29 -12.51 1.61
N ASP A 69 -15.36 -12.02 0.80
CA ASP A 69 -14.44 -12.86 0.01
C ASP A 69 -13.03 -12.96 0.61
N ILE A 70 -12.69 -12.04 1.52
CA ILE A 70 -11.36 -11.96 2.10
C ILE A 70 -11.15 -13.02 3.19
N LYS A 71 -10.00 -13.70 3.14
CA LYS A 71 -9.55 -14.64 4.18
C LYS A 71 -8.03 -14.64 4.23
N VAL A 72 -7.48 -15.21 5.30
CA VAL A 72 -6.03 -15.44 5.41
C VAL A 72 -5.56 -16.27 4.22
N GLY A 73 -4.48 -15.82 3.57
CA GLY A 73 -3.94 -16.41 2.36
C GLY A 73 -4.52 -15.88 1.05
N SER A 74 -5.61 -15.11 1.06
CA SER A 74 -6.14 -14.47 -0.15
C SER A 74 -5.11 -13.54 -0.79
N SER A 75 -5.06 -13.55 -2.12
CA SER A 75 -4.40 -12.50 -2.89
C SER A 75 -5.35 -11.32 -3.02
N VAL A 76 -4.87 -10.11 -2.79
CA VAL A 76 -5.68 -8.89 -2.80
C VAL A 76 -4.95 -7.79 -3.55
N PHE A 77 -5.71 -6.82 -4.04
CA PHE A 77 -5.16 -5.53 -4.46
C PHE A 77 -5.34 -4.51 -3.35
N VAL A 78 -4.24 -3.86 -2.98
CA VAL A 78 -4.19 -2.77 -2.01
C VAL A 78 -3.87 -1.47 -2.74
N SER A 79 -4.65 -0.43 -2.48
CA SER A 79 -4.39 0.94 -2.91
C SER A 79 -3.79 1.73 -1.76
N PHE A 80 -2.96 2.72 -2.05
CA PHE A 80 -2.40 3.62 -1.05
C PHE A 80 -3.02 5.00 -1.19
N ALA A 81 -3.45 5.60 -0.07
CA ALA A 81 -4.08 6.90 -0.10
C ALA A 81 -3.09 8.02 -0.41
N GLU A 82 -3.60 9.10 -1.00
CA GLU A 82 -2.82 10.31 -1.28
C GLU A 82 -2.37 11.00 0.01
N ARG A 83 -3.16 10.91 1.07
CA ARG A 83 -2.93 11.54 2.38
C ARG A 83 -3.20 10.53 3.50
N SER A 84 -2.69 10.86 4.68
CA SER A 84 -2.90 10.10 5.92
C SER A 84 -4.37 9.76 6.16
N LEU A 85 -4.67 8.50 6.50
CA LEU A 85 -6.01 8.04 6.85
C LEU A 85 -6.26 7.91 8.37
N ASP A 86 -5.29 8.26 9.21
CA ASP A 86 -5.36 8.00 10.67
C ASP A 86 -6.57 8.64 11.35
N ASN A 87 -7.01 9.81 10.86
CA ASN A 87 -8.14 10.56 11.40
C ASN A 87 -9.47 10.30 10.66
N LEU A 88 -9.52 9.28 9.79
CA LEU A 88 -10.74 8.91 9.07
C LEU A 88 -11.78 8.36 10.06
N ASP A 89 -12.86 9.12 10.27
CA ASP A 89 -14.02 8.73 11.07
C ASP A 89 -15.30 8.77 10.22
N GLY A 90 -15.65 7.61 9.67
CA GLY A 90 -16.86 7.44 8.86
C GLY A 90 -16.85 8.28 7.58
N ASN A 91 -17.78 9.23 7.49
CA ASN A 91 -17.98 10.08 6.30
C ASN A 91 -17.71 11.57 6.56
N LYS A 92 -17.05 11.90 7.66
CA LYS A 92 -16.76 13.29 8.03
C LYS A 92 -15.52 13.79 7.31
N THR A 93 -15.49 15.09 7.01
CA THR A 93 -14.24 15.76 6.63
C THR A 93 -13.28 15.72 7.82
N PHE A 94 -12.03 15.37 7.57
CA PHE A 94 -10.99 15.31 8.59
C PHE A 94 -9.70 15.98 8.08
N ASP A 95 -8.90 16.50 9.01
CA ASP A 95 -7.54 16.92 8.71
C ASP A 95 -6.63 15.67 8.73
N PRO A 96 -5.91 15.36 7.64
CA PRO A 96 -4.94 14.28 7.65
C PRO A 96 -3.85 14.42 8.71
N ASP A 97 -3.60 15.64 9.25
CA ASP A 97 -2.61 16.05 10.26
C ASP A 97 -1.13 15.81 9.85
N SER A 98 -0.87 14.67 9.22
CA SER A 98 0.40 14.32 8.63
C SER A 98 0.61 14.92 7.23
N ARG A 99 1.88 15.23 6.96
CA ARG A 99 2.39 15.67 5.65
C ARG A 99 2.79 14.51 4.74
N ARG A 100 2.60 13.25 5.18
CA ARG A 100 2.88 12.08 4.35
C ARG A 100 1.95 12.04 3.15
N THR A 101 2.50 11.69 2.00
CA THR A 101 1.77 11.47 0.75
C THR A 101 2.17 10.14 0.12
N HIS A 102 1.22 9.43 -0.47
CA HIS A 102 1.45 8.13 -1.14
C HIS A 102 2.26 7.14 -0.28
N SER A 103 1.96 7.12 1.03
CA SER A 103 2.70 6.32 2.00
C SER A 103 2.25 4.86 1.96
N ILE A 104 3.20 3.94 2.13
CA ILE A 104 2.89 2.51 2.32
C ILE A 104 2.06 2.26 3.58
N ASN A 105 2.09 3.19 4.53
CA ASN A 105 1.35 3.15 5.80
C ASN A 105 -0.09 3.68 5.67
N ASP A 106 -0.56 4.04 4.47
CA ASP A 106 -1.96 4.39 4.21
C ASP A 106 -2.64 3.40 3.25
N PRO A 107 -2.60 2.08 3.55
CA PRO A 107 -3.18 1.05 2.68
C PRO A 107 -4.71 1.04 2.76
N VAL A 108 -5.37 0.61 1.69
CA VAL A 108 -6.79 0.23 1.67
C VAL A 108 -6.95 -0.99 0.77
N VAL A 109 -7.53 -2.07 1.28
CA VAL A 109 -7.81 -3.26 0.48
C VAL A 109 -9.05 -3.02 -0.36
N ILE A 110 -8.89 -3.04 -1.69
CA ILE A 110 -9.96 -2.68 -2.63
C ILE A 110 -10.58 -3.87 -3.35
N GLY A 111 -9.97 -5.05 -3.28
CA GLY A 111 -10.51 -6.26 -3.89
C GLY A 111 -9.69 -7.51 -3.58
N VAL A 112 -10.35 -8.67 -3.65
CA VAL A 112 -9.73 -10.00 -3.63
C VAL A 112 -9.52 -10.46 -5.08
N TRP A 113 -8.38 -11.07 -5.34
CA TRP A 113 -8.00 -11.65 -6.62
C TRP A 113 -7.97 -13.19 -6.47
N GLU A 114 -8.76 -13.90 -7.28
CA GLU A 114 -8.86 -15.37 -7.22
C GLU A 114 -8.02 -16.11 -8.28
N GLY A 115 -7.37 -15.41 -9.21
CA GLY A 115 -6.58 -16.03 -10.28
C GLY A 115 -7.34 -16.16 -11.58
#